data_AF-A0A9D4PMA9-F1
#
_entry.id   AF-A0A9D4PMA9-F1
#
_cell.length_a   1.000
_cell.length_b   1.000
_cell.length_c   1.000
_cell.angle_alpha   90.00
_cell.angle_beta   90.00
_cell.angle_gamma   90.00
#
_symmetry.space_group_name_H-M   'P 1'
#
loop_
_entity.id
_entity.type
_entity.pdbx_description
1 polymer ?
#
loop_
_entity_poly.entity_id
_entity_poly.type
_entity_poly.pdbx_seq_one_letter_code
_entity_poly.pdbx_strand_id
1 'polypeptide(L)'
;MIYKKWIVAIKRDEGPEFQVGKSTKVCSKHFRSSDFIPSVASGRSLLRDSAVPSVFAFSKKKKERKPPKPRASPQVRSQNPDLGPGVLGDEPVHSPDEVDAAPVGLEEPTRLNSSLEGENARLAETIKQKNNEIARLRDECCQIKEQLVAAKGIIGQLGLEKASLSCQLAAERERTAPFTMERFKDCDEDMLFYTGLPSYNHFKKLLVYLNPGDDGCNVLRSERAESSEPRSSRGRKRKLSTENELFLVLVRLRLGLFEDDLAHRFCIAQ
;
A
#
# COMPACT_ATOMS: atom_id res chain seq x y z
N MET A 1 12.26 -38.46 33.19
CA MET A 1 13.17 -37.32 32.91
C MET A 1 12.41 -36.01 33.01
N ILE A 2 12.63 -35.24 34.09
CA ILE A 2 11.93 -33.96 34.32
C ILE A 2 12.31 -32.90 33.28
N TYR A 3 13.56 -32.93 32.81
CA TYR A 3 14.11 -32.06 31.77
C TYR A 3 13.25 -31.99 30.51
N LYS A 4 12.93 -33.14 29.90
CA LYS A 4 12.09 -33.19 28.70
C LYS A 4 10.69 -32.61 28.93
N LYS A 5 10.13 -32.76 30.13
CA LYS A 5 8.84 -32.14 30.49
C LYS A 5 8.95 -30.62 30.57
N TRP A 6 10.08 -30.08 31.01
CA TRP A 6 10.33 -28.64 31.04
C TRP A 6 10.43 -28.04 29.63
N ILE A 7 11.17 -28.68 28.72
CA ILE A 7 11.29 -28.27 27.31
C ILE A 7 9.90 -28.16 26.65
N VAL A 8 9.07 -29.21 26.82
CA VAL A 8 7.70 -29.21 26.31
C VAL A 8 6.85 -28.13 26.99
N ALA A 9 6.99 -27.93 28.30
CA ALA A 9 6.19 -26.96 29.03
C ALA A 9 6.52 -25.50 28.67
N ILE A 10 7.79 -25.18 28.43
CA ILE A 10 8.21 -23.85 27.96
C ILE A 10 7.94 -23.63 26.47
N LYS A 11 7.50 -24.67 25.74
CA LYS A 11 7.26 -24.68 24.29
C LYS A 11 8.45 -24.13 23.48
N ARG A 12 9.65 -24.56 23.84
CA ARG A 12 10.85 -24.33 23.05
C ARG A 12 11.50 -25.66 22.77
N ASP A 13 11.71 -25.97 21.50
CA ASP A 13 12.45 -27.16 21.09
C ASP A 13 13.94 -26.85 21.07
N GLU A 14 14.77 -27.78 21.55
CA GLU A 14 16.22 -27.62 21.48
C GLU A 14 16.69 -27.83 20.05
N GLY A 15 17.44 -26.88 19.52
CA GLY A 15 17.93 -26.88 18.15
C GLY A 15 19.12 -25.95 17.96
N PRO A 16 19.54 -25.73 16.71
CA PRO A 16 20.67 -24.83 16.40
C PRO A 16 20.48 -23.41 16.92
N GLU A 17 19.22 -22.94 16.98
CA GLU A 17 18.86 -21.58 17.40
C GLU A 17 18.57 -21.45 18.91
N PHE A 18 18.44 -22.56 19.64
CA PHE A 18 18.14 -22.55 21.09
C PHE A 18 18.66 -23.80 21.80
N GLN A 19 19.59 -23.62 22.74
CA GLN A 19 20.16 -24.67 23.57
C GLN A 19 20.01 -24.29 25.06
N VAL A 20 19.53 -25.22 25.90
CA VAL A 20 19.40 -24.96 27.33
C VAL A 20 20.78 -25.06 28.00
N GLY A 21 21.36 -23.90 28.30
CA GLY A 21 22.64 -23.77 29.00
C GLY A 21 22.48 -23.41 30.47
N LYS A 22 23.60 -23.17 31.15
CA LYS A 22 23.64 -22.75 32.57
C LYS A 22 22.90 -21.42 32.82
N SER A 23 22.86 -20.55 31.81
CA SER A 23 22.19 -19.24 31.82
C SER A 23 20.68 -19.33 31.58
N THR A 24 20.17 -20.46 31.07
CA THR A 24 18.74 -20.63 30.82
C THR A 24 18.01 -20.86 32.14
N LYS A 25 17.24 -19.86 32.58
CA LYS A 25 16.47 -19.89 33.83
C LYS A 25 14.98 -19.69 33.55
N VAL A 26 14.14 -20.27 34.40
CA VAL A 26 12.69 -20.08 34.41
C VAL A 26 12.32 -19.43 35.73
N CYS A 27 11.59 -18.30 35.68
CA CYS A 27 11.21 -17.58 36.90
C CYS A 27 10.22 -18.40 37.75
N SER A 28 10.25 -18.20 39.07
CA SER A 28 9.39 -18.92 40.02
C SER A 28 7.88 -18.73 39.76
N LYS A 29 7.48 -17.65 39.09
CA LYS A 29 6.08 -17.35 38.72
C LYS A 29 5.44 -18.41 37.80
N HIS A 30 6.25 -19.22 37.11
CA HIS A 30 5.76 -20.29 36.24
C HIS A 30 5.40 -21.59 36.98
N PHE A 31 5.67 -21.64 38.28
CA PHE A 31 5.38 -22.78 39.15
C PHE A 31 4.24 -22.45 40.10
N ARG A 32 3.47 -23.47 40.50
CA ARG A 32 2.42 -23.32 41.51
C ARG A 32 3.05 -23.36 42.90
N SER A 33 2.38 -22.79 43.89
CA SER A 33 2.82 -22.87 45.29
C SER A 33 3.00 -24.31 45.79
N SER A 34 2.20 -25.25 45.27
CA SER A 34 2.31 -26.69 45.55
C SER A 34 3.59 -27.36 45.03
N ASP A 35 4.23 -26.76 44.02
CA ASP A 35 5.42 -27.31 43.37
C ASP A 35 6.70 -27.04 44.18
N PHE A 36 6.61 -26.17 45.19
CA PHE A 36 7.71 -25.85 46.10
C PHE A 36 7.72 -26.79 47.32
N ILE A 37 8.91 -27.02 47.86
CA ILE A 37 9.11 -27.75 49.11
C ILE A 37 8.77 -26.81 50.27
N PRO A 38 7.78 -27.13 51.12
CA PRO A 38 7.46 -26.29 52.27
C PRO A 38 8.56 -26.37 53.33
N SER A 39 8.76 -25.28 54.08
CA SER A 39 9.59 -25.24 55.29
C SER A 39 11.07 -25.60 55.11
N VAL A 40 11.72 -25.10 54.05
CA VAL A 40 13.16 -25.28 53.84
C VAL A 40 13.95 -24.44 54.87
N ALA A 41 14.76 -25.11 55.70
CA ALA A 41 15.56 -24.46 56.77
C ALA A 41 16.47 -23.32 56.28
N SER A 42 16.90 -23.35 55.00
CA SER A 42 17.72 -22.31 54.37
C SER A 42 16.94 -21.03 53.99
N GLY A 43 15.61 -21.00 54.12
CA GLY A 43 14.77 -19.88 53.68
C GLY A 43 14.67 -19.70 52.16
N ARG A 44 15.26 -20.61 51.37
CA ARG A 44 15.21 -20.61 49.90
C ARG A 44 14.02 -21.42 49.39
N SER A 45 13.31 -20.90 48.40
CA SER A 45 12.22 -21.61 47.73
C SER A 45 12.76 -22.67 46.76
N LEU A 46 12.90 -23.91 47.22
CA LEU A 46 13.30 -25.05 46.39
C LEU A 46 12.09 -25.70 45.72
N LEU A 47 12.25 -26.10 44.46
CA LEU A 47 11.26 -26.88 43.73
C LEU A 47 11.37 -28.36 44.10
N ARG A 48 10.25 -29.07 44.09
CA ARG A 48 10.23 -30.54 44.16
C ARG A 48 10.89 -31.13 42.91
N ASP A 49 11.49 -32.31 43.04
CA ASP A 49 12.14 -33.00 41.90
C ASP A 49 11.15 -33.37 40.77
N SER A 50 9.85 -33.42 41.09
CA SER A 50 8.76 -33.65 40.14
C SER A 50 8.12 -32.38 39.58
N ALA A 51 8.56 -31.19 39.99
CA ALA A 51 7.97 -29.91 39.60
C ALA A 51 8.19 -29.62 38.11
N VAL A 52 7.14 -29.22 37.40
CA VAL A 52 7.19 -28.79 36.00
C VAL A 52 6.51 -27.42 35.91
N PRO A 53 7.13 -26.42 35.28
CA PRO A 53 6.48 -25.12 35.13
C PRO A 53 5.20 -25.29 34.31
N SER A 54 4.08 -24.81 34.83
CA SER A 54 2.75 -25.04 34.23
C SER A 54 1.95 -23.76 34.04
N VAL A 55 2.42 -22.66 34.64
CA VAL A 55 1.75 -21.36 34.60
C VAL A 55 2.37 -20.51 33.50
N PHE A 56 1.81 -20.64 32.30
CA PHE A 56 2.15 -19.79 31.15
C PHE A 56 0.89 -19.16 30.57
N ALA A 57 1.00 -17.93 30.04
CA ALA A 57 -0.11 -17.23 29.40
C ALA A 57 -0.72 -18.02 28.22
N PHE A 58 0.08 -18.87 27.57
CA PHE A 58 -0.35 -19.74 26.47
C PHE A 58 -0.94 -21.10 26.92
N SER A 59 -0.91 -21.41 28.22
CA SER A 59 -1.49 -22.65 28.77
C SER A 59 -2.97 -22.41 29.08
N LYS A 60 -3.80 -22.32 28.04
CA LYS A 60 -5.27 -22.21 28.21
C LYS A 60 -5.84 -23.60 28.53
N LYS A 61 -6.71 -23.70 29.54
CA LYS A 61 -7.49 -24.93 29.81
C LYS A 61 -8.29 -25.29 28.55
N LYS A 62 -8.01 -26.43 27.92
CA LYS A 62 -8.76 -26.88 26.74
C LYS A 62 -10.22 -27.12 27.16
N LYS A 63 -11.16 -26.34 26.61
CA LYS A 63 -12.59 -26.67 26.65
C LYS A 63 -12.82 -27.82 25.68
N GLU A 64 -13.40 -28.92 26.16
CA GLU A 64 -13.83 -30.03 25.31
C GLU A 64 -14.89 -29.52 24.32
N ARG A 65 -14.66 -29.73 23.02
CA ARG A 65 -15.56 -29.28 21.96
C ARG A 65 -16.44 -30.44 21.50
N LYS A 66 -17.73 -30.17 21.29
CA LYS A 66 -18.66 -31.11 20.63
C LYS A 66 -18.33 -31.23 19.13
N PRO A 67 -18.56 -32.40 18.50
CA PRO A 67 -18.21 -32.62 17.10
C PRO A 67 -19.06 -31.75 16.14
N PRO A 68 -18.51 -31.40 14.96
CA PRO A 68 -19.19 -30.52 14.01
C PRO A 68 -20.42 -31.17 13.35
N LYS A 69 -21.47 -30.38 13.12
CA LYS A 69 -22.67 -30.82 12.39
C LYS A 69 -22.44 -30.72 10.87
N PRO A 70 -22.75 -31.75 10.06
CA PRO A 70 -22.48 -31.75 8.63
C PRO A 70 -23.40 -30.79 7.85
N ARG A 71 -22.87 -30.20 6.77
CA ARG A 71 -23.55 -29.21 5.92
C ARG A 71 -24.00 -29.85 4.59
N ALA A 72 -25.20 -29.50 4.13
CA ALA A 72 -25.75 -29.93 2.84
C ALA A 72 -25.17 -29.13 1.66
N SER A 73 -25.09 -29.77 0.48
CA SER A 73 -24.42 -29.29 -0.73
C SER A 73 -25.30 -28.46 -1.68
N PRO A 74 -24.74 -27.55 -2.51
CA PRO A 74 -25.49 -26.68 -3.43
C PRO A 74 -25.80 -27.34 -4.78
N GLN A 75 -26.93 -26.99 -5.40
CA GLN A 75 -27.30 -27.42 -6.76
C GLN A 75 -26.81 -26.44 -7.85
N VAL A 76 -26.44 -27.01 -9.00
CA VAL A 76 -25.94 -26.37 -10.22
C VAL A 76 -26.98 -26.50 -11.34
N ARG A 77 -27.16 -25.48 -12.19
CA ARG A 77 -27.79 -25.57 -13.53
C ARG A 77 -27.48 -24.32 -14.38
N SER A 78 -27.61 -24.32 -15.71
CA SER A 78 -26.64 -24.72 -16.76
C SER A 78 -26.86 -23.82 -18.02
N GLN A 79 -25.76 -23.40 -18.67
CA GLN A 79 -25.46 -23.17 -20.12
C GLN A 79 -26.35 -22.33 -21.09
N ASN A 80 -25.78 -21.19 -21.58
CA ASN A 80 -25.42 -20.65 -22.94
C ASN A 80 -26.33 -20.79 -24.23
N PRO A 81 -25.92 -20.31 -25.45
CA PRO A 81 -26.20 -18.99 -26.11
C PRO A 81 -26.78 -19.12 -27.56
N ASP A 82 -27.03 -18.02 -28.31
CA ASP A 82 -27.23 -18.10 -29.78
C ASP A 82 -26.84 -16.81 -30.57
N LEU A 83 -26.34 -17.01 -31.79
CA LEU A 83 -25.81 -16.05 -32.78
C LEU A 83 -26.63 -16.14 -34.08
N GLY A 84 -26.79 -15.04 -34.82
CA GLY A 84 -27.23 -15.09 -36.22
C GLY A 84 -27.19 -13.73 -36.95
N PRO A 85 -26.54 -13.64 -38.14
CA PRO A 85 -26.56 -12.47 -39.04
C PRO A 85 -27.34 -12.73 -40.36
N GLY A 86 -27.99 -11.70 -40.92
CA GLY A 86 -28.54 -11.64 -42.30
C GLY A 86 -28.05 -10.35 -42.98
N VAL A 87 -27.41 -10.31 -44.16
CA VAL A 87 -27.73 -10.74 -45.55
C VAL A 87 -28.48 -9.67 -46.38
N LEU A 88 -27.70 -9.11 -47.34
CA LEU A 88 -27.97 -8.69 -48.74
C LEU A 88 -29.01 -7.61 -49.11
N GLY A 89 -28.63 -6.78 -50.08
CA GLY A 89 -29.54 -6.01 -50.95
C GLY A 89 -28.85 -4.90 -51.73
N ASP A 90 -28.29 -5.24 -52.90
CA ASP A 90 -27.75 -4.35 -53.95
C ASP A 90 -28.90 -3.91 -54.89
N GLU A 91 -28.91 -2.66 -55.36
CA GLU A 91 -29.83 -2.15 -56.41
C GLU A 91 -29.09 -1.13 -57.30
N PRO A 92 -28.95 -1.37 -58.62
CA PRO A 92 -28.38 -0.42 -59.56
C PRO A 92 -29.46 0.28 -60.41
N VAL A 93 -29.42 1.61 -60.42
CA VAL A 93 -30.21 2.48 -61.30
C VAL A 93 -29.40 2.79 -62.55
N HIS A 94 -29.94 2.49 -63.74
CA HIS A 94 -29.37 2.86 -65.04
C HIS A 94 -30.45 3.49 -65.92
N SER A 95 -30.18 4.69 -66.41
CA SER A 95 -30.73 5.34 -67.61
C SER A 95 -29.85 6.57 -67.88
N PRO A 96 -29.51 6.91 -69.13
CA PRO A 96 -30.38 7.87 -69.83
C PRO A 96 -30.47 7.70 -71.36
N ASP A 97 -31.60 8.21 -71.89
CA ASP A 97 -31.90 8.36 -73.31
C ASP A 97 -31.06 9.42 -74.03
N GLU A 98 -30.87 9.16 -75.33
CA GLU A 98 -30.30 10.03 -76.37
C GLU A 98 -31.21 11.23 -76.70
N VAL A 99 -30.60 12.37 -77.04
CA VAL A 99 -31.14 13.29 -78.06
C VAL A 99 -30.02 13.91 -78.89
N ASP A 100 -30.27 13.88 -80.19
CA ASP A 100 -29.50 14.38 -81.33
C ASP A 100 -29.57 15.92 -81.46
N ALA A 101 -28.48 16.55 -81.90
CA ALA A 101 -28.51 17.87 -82.55
C ALA A 101 -27.20 18.13 -83.34
N ALA A 102 -27.40 18.37 -84.63
CA ALA A 102 -26.45 18.57 -85.72
C ALA A 102 -25.48 19.78 -85.58
N PRO A 103 -24.41 19.86 -86.42
CA PRO A 103 -23.31 20.80 -86.27
C PRO A 103 -23.51 22.08 -87.10
N VAL A 104 -22.98 23.20 -86.61
CA VAL A 104 -22.72 24.41 -87.39
C VAL A 104 -21.29 24.86 -87.11
N GLY A 105 -20.47 24.88 -88.16
CA GLY A 105 -19.07 25.31 -88.10
C GLY A 105 -18.91 26.83 -88.09
N LEU A 106 -17.69 27.27 -87.78
CA LEU A 106 -16.92 28.31 -88.50
C LEU A 106 -15.56 28.55 -87.81
N GLU A 107 -14.49 28.34 -88.59
CA GLU A 107 -13.19 29.04 -88.66
C GLU A 107 -12.13 28.93 -87.52
N GLU A 108 -10.91 28.57 -87.95
CA GLU A 108 -9.69 28.32 -87.18
C GLU A 108 -8.63 29.43 -87.42
N PRO A 109 -7.86 29.90 -86.40
CA PRO A 109 -6.63 30.67 -86.60
C PRO A 109 -5.37 29.86 -86.22
N THR A 110 -4.79 29.17 -87.19
CA THR A 110 -3.83 28.04 -87.02
C THR A 110 -2.37 28.42 -86.68
N ARG A 111 -2.02 29.69 -86.39
CA ARG A 111 -0.61 30.08 -86.07
C ARG A 111 -0.33 30.52 -84.63
N LEU A 112 -1.35 30.85 -83.83
CA LEU A 112 -1.19 31.09 -82.39
C LEU A 112 -1.34 29.81 -81.56
N ASN A 113 -1.99 28.79 -82.13
CA ASN A 113 -2.34 27.53 -81.46
C ASN A 113 -1.12 26.69 -81.07
N SER A 114 -0.06 26.64 -81.88
CA SER A 114 1.12 25.81 -81.57
C SER A 114 1.95 26.33 -80.37
N SER A 115 2.01 27.65 -80.17
CA SER A 115 2.66 28.26 -79.00
C SER A 115 1.83 28.05 -77.73
N LEU A 116 0.50 28.20 -77.85
CA LEU A 116 -0.44 27.96 -76.76
C LEU A 116 -0.52 26.48 -76.38
N GLU A 117 -0.42 25.56 -77.33
CA GLU A 117 -0.37 24.11 -77.09
C GLU A 117 0.88 23.70 -76.29
N GLY A 118 2.03 24.30 -76.59
CA GLY A 118 3.27 24.08 -75.84
C GLY A 118 3.21 24.60 -74.39
N GLU A 119 2.59 25.77 -74.19
CA GLU A 119 2.35 26.32 -72.85
C GLU A 119 1.32 25.49 -72.06
N ASN A 120 0.24 25.04 -72.72
CA ASN A 120 -0.77 24.16 -72.15
C ASN A 120 -0.18 22.81 -71.72
N ALA A 121 0.73 22.23 -72.52
CA ALA A 121 1.43 20.99 -72.16
C ALA A 121 2.34 21.17 -70.92
N ARG A 122 3.09 22.28 -70.85
CA ARG A 122 3.93 22.60 -69.68
C ARG A 122 3.11 22.85 -68.41
N LEU A 123 1.96 23.51 -68.56
CA LEU A 123 1.03 23.74 -67.46
C LEU A 123 0.41 22.42 -66.99
N ALA A 124 0.06 21.52 -67.91
CA ALA A 124 -0.46 20.19 -67.59
C ALA A 124 0.58 19.33 -66.84
N GLU A 125 1.85 19.35 -67.25
CA GLU A 125 2.95 18.68 -66.54
C GLU A 125 3.10 19.22 -65.11
N THR A 126 3.03 20.55 -64.96
CA THR A 126 3.10 21.22 -63.66
C THR A 126 1.92 20.84 -62.77
N ILE A 127 0.70 20.82 -63.30
CA ILE A 127 -0.52 20.39 -62.59
C ILE A 127 -0.36 18.93 -62.13
N LYS A 128 0.14 18.05 -62.99
CA LYS A 128 0.40 16.65 -62.65
C LYS A 128 1.40 16.52 -61.49
N GLN A 129 2.51 17.27 -61.55
CA GLN A 129 3.50 17.27 -60.48
C GLN A 129 2.92 17.79 -59.16
N LYS A 130 2.15 18.89 -59.20
CA LYS A 130 1.49 19.44 -58.00
C LYS A 130 0.43 18.50 -57.43
N ASN A 131 -0.32 17.81 -58.29
CA ASN A 131 -1.31 16.81 -57.85
C ASN A 131 -0.65 15.62 -57.14
N ASN A 132 0.49 15.14 -57.64
CA ASN A 132 1.26 14.08 -56.97
C ASN A 132 1.77 14.54 -55.59
N GLU A 133 2.26 15.78 -55.50
CA GLU A 133 2.70 16.35 -54.22
C GLU A 133 1.53 16.52 -53.23
N ILE A 134 0.36 16.96 -53.71
CA ILE A 134 -0.86 17.04 -52.89
C ILE A 134 -1.26 15.66 -52.37
N ALA A 135 -1.19 14.62 -53.20
CA ALA A 135 -1.49 13.25 -52.79
C ALA A 135 -0.54 12.79 -51.68
N ARG A 136 0.78 12.97 -51.88
CA ARG A 136 1.79 12.62 -50.88
C ARG A 136 1.60 13.37 -49.56
N LEU A 137 1.37 14.68 -49.60
CA LEU A 137 1.14 15.48 -48.40
C LEU A 137 -0.14 15.07 -47.65
N ARG A 138 -1.18 14.63 -48.37
CA ARG A 138 -2.40 14.08 -47.75
C ARG A 138 -2.11 12.77 -47.02
N ASP A 139 -1.31 11.89 -47.61
CA ASP A 139 -0.92 10.62 -46.98
C ASP A 139 -0.07 10.84 -45.72
N GLU A 140 0.90 11.76 -45.78
CA GLU A 140 1.69 12.16 -44.60
C GLU A 140 0.80 12.77 -43.52
N CYS A 141 -0.15 13.65 -43.89
CA CYS A 141 -1.12 14.19 -42.95
C CYS A 141 -2.02 13.11 -42.34
N CYS A 142 -2.34 12.04 -43.07
CA CYS A 142 -3.11 10.90 -42.55
C CYS A 142 -2.30 10.14 -41.51
N GLN A 143 -1.05 9.77 -41.82
CA GLN A 143 -0.16 9.07 -40.89
C GLN A 143 0.12 9.87 -39.62
N ILE A 144 0.39 11.18 -39.74
CA ILE A 144 0.63 12.03 -38.57
C ILE A 144 -0.61 12.09 -37.67
N LYS A 145 -1.82 12.17 -38.26
CA LYS A 145 -3.07 12.16 -37.49
C LYS A 145 -3.26 10.83 -36.75
N GLU A 146 -3.00 9.71 -37.40
CA GLU A 146 -3.09 8.38 -36.78
C GLU A 146 -2.10 8.24 -35.62
N GLN A 147 -0.84 8.64 -35.82
CA GLN A 147 0.16 8.65 -34.76
C GLN A 147 -0.23 9.58 -33.60
N LEU A 148 -0.82 10.74 -33.88
CA LEU A 148 -1.31 11.67 -32.86
C LEU A 148 -2.42 11.04 -32.03
N VAL A 149 -3.37 10.35 -32.67
CA VAL A 149 -4.46 9.65 -31.98
C VAL A 149 -3.89 8.53 -31.10
N ALA A 150 -2.97 7.74 -31.63
CA ALA A 150 -2.31 6.67 -30.87
C ALA A 150 -1.54 7.22 -29.67
N ALA A 151 -0.73 8.27 -29.86
CA ALA A 151 0.04 8.91 -28.80
C ALA A 151 -0.87 9.51 -27.71
N LYS A 152 -1.98 10.16 -28.10
CA LYS A 152 -2.99 10.65 -27.15
C LYS A 152 -3.63 9.53 -26.34
N GLY A 153 -3.92 8.39 -26.98
CA GLY A 153 -4.43 7.19 -26.31
C GLY A 153 -3.47 6.69 -25.24
N ILE A 154 -2.18 6.56 -25.58
CA ILE A 154 -1.12 6.15 -24.65
C ILE A 154 -1.00 7.14 -23.48
N ILE A 155 -1.00 8.45 -23.75
CA ILE A 155 -0.94 9.48 -22.70
C ILE A 155 -2.13 9.37 -21.75
N GLY A 156 -3.34 9.13 -22.29
CA GLY A 156 -4.54 8.90 -21.48
C GLY A 156 -4.40 7.67 -20.58
N GLN A 157 -3.91 6.55 -21.14
CA GLN A 157 -3.73 5.31 -20.38
C GLN A 157 -2.67 5.44 -19.28
N LEU A 158 -1.53 6.06 -19.58
CA LEU A 158 -0.49 6.37 -18.60
C LEU A 158 -1.00 7.35 -17.53
N GLY A 159 -1.87 8.30 -17.89
CA GLY A 159 -2.52 9.20 -16.95
C GLY A 159 -3.40 8.47 -15.94
N LEU A 160 -4.19 7.50 -16.40
CA LEU A 160 -5.02 6.64 -15.55
C LEU A 160 -4.17 5.76 -14.63
N GLU A 161 -3.11 5.13 -15.17
CA GLU A 161 -2.20 4.30 -14.39
C GLU A 161 -1.48 5.11 -13.31
N LYS A 162 -0.98 6.30 -13.65
CA LYS A 162 -0.36 7.22 -12.69
C LYS A 162 -1.33 7.62 -11.58
N ALA A 163 -2.59 7.90 -11.91
CA ALA A 163 -3.61 8.22 -10.91
C ALA A 163 -3.86 7.01 -9.98
N SER A 164 -4.03 5.81 -10.54
CA SER A 164 -4.23 4.57 -9.79
C SER A 164 -3.06 4.26 -8.85
N LEU A 165 -1.83 4.29 -9.36
CA LEU A 165 -0.63 4.05 -8.57
C LEU A 165 -0.46 5.12 -7.48
N SER A 166 -0.77 6.38 -7.78
CA SER A 166 -0.74 7.46 -6.78
C SER A 166 -1.72 7.20 -5.64
N CYS A 167 -2.95 6.75 -5.94
CA CYS A 167 -3.94 6.38 -4.93
C CYS A 167 -3.48 5.18 -4.08
N GLN A 168 -2.93 4.13 -4.71
CA GLN A 168 -2.40 2.97 -3.99
C GLN A 168 -1.26 3.38 -3.06
N LEU A 169 -0.35 4.22 -3.53
CA LEU A 169 0.80 4.67 -2.76
C LEU A 169 0.36 5.55 -1.57
N ALA A 170 -0.67 6.38 -1.74
CA ALA A 170 -1.29 7.12 -0.63
C ALA A 170 -1.89 6.17 0.42
N ALA A 171 -2.69 5.19 0.00
CA ALA A 171 -3.30 4.21 0.90
C ALA A 171 -2.26 3.35 1.64
N GLU A 172 -1.20 2.93 0.94
CA GLU A 172 -0.05 2.22 1.51
C GLU A 172 0.69 3.08 2.55
N ARG A 173 0.93 4.36 2.23
CA ARG A 173 1.53 5.31 3.16
C ARG A 173 0.68 5.49 4.41
N GLU A 174 -0.64 5.60 4.28
CA GLU A 174 -1.52 5.66 5.45
C GLU A 174 -1.52 4.36 6.25
N ARG A 175 -1.49 3.21 5.59
CA ARG A 175 -1.47 1.90 6.27
C ARG A 175 -0.16 1.66 7.02
N THR A 176 0.95 2.10 6.46
CA THR A 176 2.30 1.97 7.04
C THR A 176 2.73 3.19 7.84
N ALA A 177 1.87 4.23 7.91
CA ALA A 177 2.15 5.43 8.68
C ALA A 177 2.44 5.03 10.14
N PRO A 178 3.58 5.49 10.69
CA PRO A 178 3.91 5.18 12.07
C PRO A 178 2.78 5.69 12.98
N PHE A 179 2.44 4.92 14.01
CA PHE A 179 1.44 5.32 14.99
C PHE A 179 2.07 6.40 15.89
N THR A 180 2.15 7.62 15.38
CA THR A 180 2.81 8.76 16.01
C THR A 180 1.90 9.98 15.97
N MET A 181 2.31 11.03 16.67
CA MET A 181 1.52 12.24 16.85
C MET A 181 1.14 12.93 15.54
N GLU A 182 2.02 12.83 14.54
CA GLU A 182 1.81 13.43 13.21
C GLU A 182 0.57 12.89 12.52
N ARG A 183 0.12 11.67 12.85
CA ARG A 183 -1.09 11.07 12.30
C ARG A 183 -2.38 11.63 12.91
N PHE A 184 -2.34 12.06 14.16
CA PHE A 184 -3.55 12.36 14.95
C PHE A 184 -3.71 13.84 15.29
N LYS A 185 -2.64 14.64 15.17
CA LYS A 185 -2.61 16.05 15.57
C LYS A 185 -3.66 16.95 14.89
N ASP A 186 -4.16 16.54 13.72
CA ASP A 186 -5.09 17.32 12.89
C ASP A 186 -6.56 16.86 13.06
N CYS A 187 -6.84 15.88 13.94
CA CYS A 187 -8.19 15.40 14.25
C CYS A 187 -8.44 15.41 15.76
N ASP A 188 -9.30 16.33 16.21
CA ASP A 188 -9.59 16.50 17.64
C ASP A 188 -10.31 15.29 18.24
N GLU A 189 -11.13 14.58 17.45
CA GLU A 189 -11.78 13.33 17.87
C GLU A 189 -10.76 12.24 18.16
N ASP A 190 -9.76 12.06 17.29
CA ASP A 190 -8.68 11.09 17.49
C ASP A 190 -7.79 11.50 18.67
N MET A 191 -7.47 12.81 18.81
CA MET A 191 -6.76 13.32 19.96
C MET A 191 -7.48 12.97 21.27
N LEU A 192 -8.79 13.22 21.34
CA LEU A 192 -9.60 12.93 22.51
C LEU A 192 -9.70 11.44 22.78
N PHE A 193 -9.90 10.63 21.74
CA PHE A 193 -10.00 9.18 21.86
C PHE A 193 -8.71 8.57 22.41
N TYR A 194 -7.57 8.89 21.79
CA TYR A 194 -6.29 8.27 22.10
C TYR A 194 -5.62 8.85 23.34
N THR A 195 -5.70 10.16 23.56
CA THR A 195 -4.97 10.82 24.65
C THR A 195 -5.86 11.27 25.81
N GLY A 196 -7.17 11.37 25.58
CA GLY A 196 -8.10 12.01 26.52
C GLY A 196 -8.05 13.54 26.51
N LEU A 197 -7.19 14.15 25.69
CA LEU A 197 -7.08 15.61 25.58
C LEU A 197 -7.99 16.14 24.47
N PRO A 198 -8.61 17.33 24.63
CA PRO A 198 -9.58 17.83 23.66
C PRO A 198 -9.02 18.13 22.26
N SER A 199 -7.73 18.46 22.16
CA SER A 199 -7.09 18.77 20.87
C SER A 199 -5.57 18.73 20.98
N TYR A 200 -4.89 18.79 19.83
CA TYR A 200 -3.43 18.90 19.78
C TYR A 200 -2.90 20.16 20.47
N ASN A 201 -3.65 21.26 20.47
CA ASN A 201 -3.26 22.46 21.22
C ASN A 201 -3.18 22.20 22.74
N HIS A 202 -4.10 21.40 23.29
CA HIS A 202 -4.06 21.00 24.70
C HIS A 202 -2.86 20.09 24.99
N PHE A 203 -2.57 19.18 24.05
CA PHE A 203 -1.35 18.36 24.11
C PHE A 203 -0.08 19.23 24.15
N LYS A 204 0.02 20.26 23.30
CA LYS A 204 1.17 21.18 23.31
C LYS A 204 1.27 21.96 24.62
N LYS A 205 0.15 22.45 25.16
CA LYS A 205 0.13 23.12 26.47
C LYS A 205 0.63 22.20 27.58
N LEU A 206 0.21 20.93 27.57
CA LEU A 206 0.70 19.93 28.53
C LEU A 206 2.21 19.68 28.35
N LEU A 207 2.68 19.51 27.12
CA LEU A 207 4.10 19.29 26.84
C LEU A 207 4.97 20.46 27.32
N VAL A 208 4.51 21.70 27.10
CA VAL A 208 5.16 22.92 27.60
C VAL A 208 5.16 22.97 29.13
N TYR A 209 4.02 22.67 29.75
CA TYR A 209 3.90 22.64 31.21
C TYR A 209 4.84 21.62 31.86
N LEU A 210 4.96 20.42 31.28
CA LEU A 210 5.87 19.38 31.76
C LEU A 210 7.34 19.74 31.59
N ASN A 211 7.65 20.65 30.65
CA ASN A 211 8.99 21.13 30.35
C ASN A 211 10.06 20.02 30.33
N PRO A 212 9.91 19.00 29.46
CA PRO A 212 10.86 17.89 29.41
C PRO A 212 12.26 18.30 28.93
N GLY A 213 12.44 19.52 28.42
CA GLY A 213 13.69 20.02 27.87
C GLY A 213 14.07 19.39 26.53
N ASP A 214 15.15 19.87 25.93
CA ASP A 214 15.66 19.35 24.66
C ASP A 214 16.02 17.88 24.79
N ASP A 215 15.50 17.06 23.87
CA ASP A 215 15.62 15.59 23.90
C ASP A 215 15.28 14.98 25.27
N GLY A 216 14.33 15.60 26.01
CA GLY A 216 13.84 15.10 27.28
C GLY A 216 14.87 15.14 28.42
N CYS A 217 15.81 16.09 28.40
CA CYS A 217 16.89 16.21 29.38
C CYS A 217 16.42 16.49 30.83
N ASN A 218 15.21 17.03 31.00
CA ASN A 218 14.59 17.26 32.31
C ASN A 218 13.77 16.07 32.82
N VAL A 219 13.65 14.99 32.02
CA VAL A 219 12.93 13.77 32.43
C VAL A 219 13.88 12.87 33.22
N LEU A 220 13.59 12.68 34.52
CA LEU A 220 14.35 11.80 35.39
C LEU A 220 14.12 10.33 35.01
N ARG A 221 15.20 9.60 34.71
CA ARG A 221 15.18 8.14 34.61
C ARG A 221 15.65 7.57 35.95
N SER A 222 14.85 6.65 36.50
CA SER A 222 15.23 5.87 37.68
C SER A 222 16.57 5.18 37.41
N GLU A 223 17.51 5.28 38.36
CA GLU A 223 18.92 4.84 38.32
C GLU A 223 19.97 5.82 37.76
N ARG A 224 20.02 7.06 38.28
CA ARG A 224 21.26 7.75 38.71
C ARG A 224 20.94 9.18 39.11
N ALA A 225 20.64 9.34 40.40
CA ALA A 225 20.87 10.61 41.06
C ALA A 225 22.39 10.89 41.04
N GLU A 226 22.74 12.14 40.78
CA GLU A 226 24.03 12.76 41.14
C GLU A 226 25.29 12.22 40.43
N SER A 227 25.51 12.71 39.20
CA SER A 227 26.89 12.90 38.73
C SER A 227 26.98 14.22 37.96
N SER A 228 27.82 15.12 38.48
CA SER A 228 28.11 16.49 38.05
C SER A 228 28.96 16.56 36.77
N GLU A 229 28.59 15.81 35.72
CA GLU A 229 29.32 15.79 34.44
C GLU A 229 28.42 16.20 33.27
N PRO A 230 28.93 16.92 32.25
CA PRO A 230 28.15 17.36 31.10
C PRO A 230 27.50 16.17 30.37
N ARG A 231 26.17 16.20 30.26
CA ARG A 231 25.30 15.11 29.79
C ARG A 231 25.35 14.84 28.27
N SER A 232 26.50 14.92 27.61
CA SER A 232 26.52 14.96 26.15
C SER A 232 26.49 13.60 25.42
N SER A 233 26.75 12.44 26.02
CA SER A 233 26.91 11.23 25.18
C SER A 233 26.82 9.86 25.86
N ARG A 234 25.95 9.64 26.85
CA ARG A 234 25.83 8.31 27.48
C ARG A 234 24.45 7.69 27.26
N GLY A 235 24.34 6.88 26.21
CA GLY A 235 23.20 6.00 25.94
C GLY A 235 22.88 5.83 24.46
N ARG A 236 22.12 4.77 24.12
CA ARG A 236 21.50 4.63 22.79
C ARG A 236 20.57 5.83 22.56
N LYS A 237 20.68 6.47 21.40
CA LYS A 237 19.80 7.59 21.01
C LYS A 237 18.32 7.18 21.14
N ARG A 238 17.48 8.08 21.64
CA ARG A 238 16.02 7.87 21.71
C ARG A 238 15.51 7.62 20.29
N LYS A 239 14.65 6.61 20.13
CA LYS A 239 14.00 6.32 18.85
C LYS A 239 12.82 7.27 18.58
N LEU A 240 12.17 7.75 19.64
CA LEU A 240 11.03 8.64 19.58
C LEU A 240 11.43 10.05 20.00
N SER A 241 10.77 11.05 19.41
CA SER A 241 10.82 12.43 19.90
C SER A 241 10.12 12.53 21.26
N THR A 242 10.47 13.53 22.06
CA THR A 242 9.82 13.81 23.35
C THR A 242 8.29 13.94 23.24
N GLU A 243 7.82 14.52 22.14
CA GLU A 243 6.40 14.61 21.79
C GLU A 243 5.77 13.22 21.60
N ASN A 244 6.41 12.35 20.84
CA ASN A 244 5.91 10.98 20.62
C ASN A 244 6.06 10.08 21.85
N GLU A 245 7.05 10.32 22.72
CA GLU A 245 7.16 9.65 24.02
C GLU A 245 5.97 10.02 24.93
N LEU A 246 5.64 11.31 25.04
CA LEU A 246 4.46 11.75 25.80
C LEU A 246 3.18 11.18 25.20
N PHE A 247 3.03 11.22 23.88
CA PHE A 247 1.86 10.65 23.19
C PHE A 247 1.69 9.16 23.51
N LEU A 248 2.76 8.37 23.44
CA LEU A 248 2.76 6.94 23.82
C LEU A 248 2.29 6.74 25.25
N VAL A 249 2.80 7.53 26.20
CA VAL A 249 2.43 7.45 27.61
C VAL A 249 0.93 7.74 27.79
N LEU A 250 0.39 8.79 27.16
CA LEU A 250 -1.02 9.13 27.24
C LEU A 250 -1.91 8.03 26.64
N VAL A 251 -1.52 7.48 25.48
CA VAL A 251 -2.22 6.34 24.85
C VAL A 251 -2.25 5.13 25.78
N ARG A 252 -1.13 4.80 26.42
CA ARG A 252 -1.05 3.70 27.38
C ARG A 252 -1.96 3.93 28.58
N LEU A 253 -1.92 5.13 29.16
CA LEU A 253 -2.74 5.48 30.32
C LEU A 253 -4.23 5.47 29.99
N ARG A 254 -4.61 5.95 28.80
CA ARG A 254 -6.00 6.06 28.38
C ARG A 254 -6.62 4.73 27.96
N LEU A 255 -5.90 3.95 27.15
CA LEU A 255 -6.42 2.73 26.53
C LEU A 255 -5.98 1.45 27.25
N GLY A 256 -5.01 1.52 28.16
CA GLY A 256 -4.53 0.36 28.91
C GLY A 256 -3.82 -0.68 28.03
N LEU A 257 -3.23 -0.26 26.90
CA LEU A 257 -2.57 -1.17 25.95
C LEU A 257 -1.31 -1.82 26.56
N PHE A 258 -1.08 -3.07 26.19
CA PHE A 258 0.11 -3.82 26.59
C PHE A 258 1.38 -3.25 25.95
N GLU A 259 2.53 -3.49 26.58
CA GLU A 259 3.82 -2.98 26.10
C GLU A 259 4.17 -3.52 24.72
N ASP A 260 3.90 -4.81 24.46
CA ASP A 260 4.14 -5.43 23.14
C ASP A 260 3.30 -4.78 22.03
N ASP A 261 2.05 -4.42 22.32
CA ASP A 261 1.16 -3.76 21.35
C ASP A 261 1.63 -2.33 21.06
N LEU A 262 2.02 -1.59 22.11
CA LEU A 262 2.60 -0.26 21.96
C LEU A 262 3.93 -0.31 21.20
N ALA A 263 4.78 -1.29 21.49
CA ALA A 263 6.04 -1.49 20.81
C ALA A 263 5.83 -1.72 19.30
N HIS A 264 4.86 -2.55 18.94
CA HIS A 264 4.49 -2.78 17.55
C HIS A 264 3.94 -1.52 16.87
N ARG A 265 3.00 -0.81 17.50
CA ARG A 265 2.40 0.42 16.94
C ARG A 265 3.43 1.52 16.70
N PHE A 266 4.32 1.75 17.68
CA PHE A 266 5.33 2.80 17.63
C PHE A 266 6.65 2.36 16.97
N CYS A 267 6.73 1.12 16.48
CA CYS A 267 7.94 0.54 15.88
C CYS A 267 9.19 0.63 16.80
N ILE A 268 9.00 0.46 18.11
CA ILE A 268 10.06 0.43 19.12
C ILE A 268 10.29 -0.98 19.65
N ALA A 269 11.47 -1.24 20.20
CA ALA A 269 11.77 -2.49 20.88
C ALA A 269 11.68 -2.28 22.39
N GLN A 270 11.21 -3.29 23.11
CA GLN A 270 11.21 -3.32 24.57
C GLN A 270 12.62 -3.46 25.13
#